data_AF-A0A380BRU4-F1
#
_entry.id   AF-A0A380BRU4-F1
#
_cell.length_a   1.000
_cell.length_b   1.000
_cell.length_c   1.000
_cell.angle_alpha   90.00
_cell.angle_beta   90.00
_cell.angle_gamma   90.00
#
_symmetry.space_group_name_H-M   'P 1'
#
loop_
_entity.id
_entity.type
_entity.pdbx_description
1 polymer ?
#
loop_
_entity_poly.entity_id
_entity_poly.type
_entity_poly.pdbx_seq_one_letter_code
_entity_poly.pdbx_strand_id
1 'polypeptide(L)' 'MIQRLKIGDKIGVYSPSSPATVTANKRYLRAKHFLEWRYFIA' A
#
# COMPACT_ATOMS: atom_id res chain seq x y z
N MET A 1 -9.14 -9.80 -20.74
CA MET A 1 -7.76 -10.22 -20.41
C MET A 1 -7.44 -9.67 -19.02
N ILE A 2 -7.09 -10.51 -18.04
CA ILE A 2 -6.81 -10.07 -16.66
C ILE A 2 -5.35 -9.65 -16.57
N GLN A 3 -5.09 -8.40 -16.16
CA GLN A 3 -3.74 -7.95 -15.85
C GLN A 3 -3.34 -8.47 -14.47
N ARG A 4 -2.29 -9.29 -14.41
CA ARG A 4 -1.76 -9.83 -13.16
C ARG A 4 -0.78 -8.83 -12.55
N LEU A 5 -0.83 -8.71 -11.22
CA LEU A 5 0.13 -7.94 -10.46
C LEU A 5 1.53 -8.54 -10.64
N LYS A 6 2.51 -7.67 -10.90
CA LYS A 6 3.92 -8.01 -11.06
C LYS A 6 4.75 -7.25 -10.04
N ILE A 7 5.89 -7.84 -9.70
CA ILE A 7 6.91 -7.16 -8.89
C ILE A 7 7.33 -5.88 -9.63
N GLY A 8 7.44 -4.77 -8.91
CA GLY A 8 7.73 -3.44 -9.46
C GLY A 8 6.49 -2.59 -9.79
N ASP A 9 5.29 -3.18 -9.75
CA ASP A 9 4.06 -2.43 -10.01
C ASP A 9 3.78 -1.40 -8.90
N LYS A 10 3.10 -0.31 -9.29
CA LYS A 10 2.62 0.73 -8.38
C LYS A 10 1.26 0.33 -7.78
N ILE A 11 1.13 0.44 -6.46
CA ILE A 11 -0.11 0.15 -5.74
C ILE A 11 -0.68 1.46 -5.19
N GLY A 12 -1.83 1.88 -5.72
CA GLY A 12 -2.59 3.00 -5.17
C GLY A 12 -3.49 2.54 -4.03
N VAL A 13 -3.45 3.22 -2.88
CA VAL A 13 -4.36 3.00 -1.75
C VAL A 13 -5.21 4.23 -1.50
N TYR A 14 -6.48 4.03 -1.16
CA TYR A 14 -7.42 5.09 -0.81
C TYR A 14 -8.25 4.68 0.40
N SER A 15 -8.75 5.66 1.15
CA SER A 15 -9.55 5.43 2.37
C SER A 15 -11.01 5.85 2.12
N PRO A 16 -11.92 4.90 1.81
CA PRO A 16 -13.32 5.21 1.50
C PRO A 16 -14.21 5.47 2.73
N SER A 17 -13.66 5.33 3.93
CA SER A 17 -14.39 5.45 5.19
C SER A 17 -13.47 6.06 6.25
N SER A 18 -13.13 5.35 7.33
CA SER A 18 -12.30 5.87 8.42
C SER A 18 -10.89 6.31 7.98
N PRO A 19 -10.36 7.44 8.49
CA PRO A 19 -9.04 7.98 8.12
C PRO A 19 -7.89 7.27 8.85
N ALA A 20 -7.76 5.95 8.62
CA ALA A 20 -6.80 5.09 9.31
C ALA A 20 -5.33 5.40 8.99
N THR A 21 -5.05 6.06 7.85
CA THR A 21 -3.72 6.57 7.50
C THR A 21 -3.22 7.62 8.51
N VAL A 22 -4.15 8.32 9.17
CA VAL A 22 -3.88 9.31 10.22
C VAL A 22 -4.00 8.65 11.60
N THR A 23 -5.15 8.06 11.93
CA THR A 23 -5.43 7.57 13.30
C THR A 23 -4.58 6.36 13.69
N ALA A 24 -4.13 5.56 12.72
CA ALA A 24 -3.27 4.40 12.90
C ALA A 24 -1.93 4.53 12.15
N ASN A 25 -1.34 5.73 12.15
CA ASN A 25 -0.18 6.08 11.34
C ASN A 25 1.01 5.10 11.45
N LYS A 26 1.36 4.65 12.67
CA LYS A 26 2.43 3.65 12.87
C LYS A 26 2.19 2.35 12.09
N ARG A 27 0.94 1.89 12.02
CA ARG A 27 0.57 0.67 11.28
C ARG A 27 0.58 0.93 9.77
N TYR A 28 0.10 2.08 9.35
CA TYR A 28 0.12 2.50 7.95
C TYR A 28 1.56 2.56 7.40
N LEU A 29 2.48 3.22 8.11
CA LEU A 29 3.89 3.30 7.70
C LEU A 29 4.56 1.93 7.65
N ARG A 30 4.30 1.06 8.64
CA ARG A 30 4.82 -0.32 8.62
C ARG A 30 4.33 -1.11 7.40
N ALA A 31 3.06 -0.95 7.02
CA ALA A 31 2.51 -1.62 5.85
C ALA A 31 3.11 -1.07 4.54
N LYS A 32 3.30 0.25 4.45
CA LYS A 32 3.97 0.92 3.32
C LYS A 32 5.39 0.37 3.12
N HIS A 33 6.20 0.37 4.17
CA HIS A 33 7.56 -0.16 4.12
C HIS A 33 7.62 -1.65 3.82
N PHE A 34 6.64 -2.43 4.29
CA PHE A 34 6.56 -3.85 3.94
C PHE A 34 6.37 -4.06 2.44
N LEU A 35 5.51 -3.27 1.79
CA LEU A 35 5.29 -3.34 0.34
C LEU A 35 6.52 -2.86 -0.45
N GLU A 36 7.12 -1.75 -0.02
CA GLU A 36 8.36 -1.22 -0.61
C GLU A 36 9.52 -2.23 -0.54
N TRP A 37 9.66 -2.92 0.59
CA TRP A 37 10.66 -3.97 0.77
C TRP A 37 10.40 -5.21 -0.11
N ARG A 38 9.14 -5.45 -0.49
CA ARG A 38 8.74 -6.51 -1.44
C ARG A 38 8.85 -6.06 -2.90
N TYR A 39 9.57 -4.98 -3.16
CA TYR A 39 9.78 -4.39 -4.50
C TYR A 39 8.51 -3.87 -5.17
N PHE A 40 7.49 -3.50 -4.40
CA PHE A 40 6.35 -2.74 -4.91
C PHE A 40 6.56 -1.25 -4.63
N ILE A 41 5.93 -0.39 -5.43
CA ILE A 41 5.96 1.06 -5.20
C ILE A 41 4.62 1.44 -4.56
N ALA A 42 4.65 1.86 -3.29
CA ALA A 42 3.48 2.12 -2.45
C ALA A 42 3.51 3.51 -1.79
#